data_AF-A0A1H6S8Q5-F1
#
_entry.id   AF-A0A1H6S8Q5-F1
#
_cell.length_a   1.000
_cell.length_b   1.000
_cell.length_c   1.000
_cell.angle_alpha   90.00
_cell.angle_beta   90.00
_cell.angle_gamma   90.00
#
_symmetry.space_group_name_H-M   'P 1'
#
loop_
_entity.id
_entity.type
_entity.pdbx_description
1 polymer ?
#
loop_
_entity_poly.entity_id
_entity_poly.type
_entity_poly.pdbx_seq_one_letter_code
_entity_poly.pdbx_strand_id
1 'polypeptide(L)'
;MADNRNKNSKMSREEAGRMGGEATSNNHDQDFYEEIGRKGGEATAENHDSDFYSEIGQKGGEATSENHDRSFYEEIGEKGGNARNNNNNN
;
A
#
# COMPACT_ATOMS: atom_id res chain seq x y z
N MET A 1 -43.79 31.83 4.15
CA MET A 1 -43.13 31.05 5.24
C MET A 1 -42.61 29.75 4.65
N ALA A 2 -41.32 29.50 4.87
CA ALA A 2 -40.59 28.24 4.68
C ALA A 2 -40.23 27.82 3.25
N ASP A 3 -39.28 28.56 2.67
CA ASP A 3 -38.39 28.03 1.64
C ASP A 3 -37.53 26.88 2.16
N ASN A 4 -37.54 25.79 1.39
CA ASN A 4 -36.36 25.05 0.99
C ASN A 4 -35.46 24.41 2.08
N ARG A 5 -36.04 23.49 2.87
CA ARG A 5 -35.27 22.53 3.71
C ARG A 5 -35.21 21.13 3.09
N ASN A 6 -34.89 21.03 1.80
CA ASN A 6 -34.48 19.77 1.22
C ASN A 6 -33.10 19.91 0.58
N LYS A 7 -32.12 20.30 1.41
CA LYS A 7 -30.72 19.93 1.16
C LYS A 7 -30.67 18.42 1.29
N ASN A 8 -30.95 17.77 0.17
CA ASN A 8 -30.54 16.42 -0.14
C ASN A 8 -29.05 16.30 0.25
N SER A 9 -28.77 15.81 1.45
CA SER A 9 -27.43 15.44 1.92
C SER A 9 -27.00 14.21 1.13
N LYS A 10 -26.80 14.39 -0.18
CA LYS A 10 -26.27 13.36 -1.05
C LYS A 10 -24.79 13.25 -0.69
N MET A 11 -24.49 12.18 0.04
CA MET A 11 -23.13 11.80 0.42
C MET A 11 -22.20 11.83 -0.80
N SER A 12 -21.00 12.38 -0.61
CA SER A 12 -20.00 12.38 -1.68
C SER A 12 -19.44 10.99 -1.93
N ARG A 13 -18.84 10.75 -3.10
CA ARG A 13 -18.20 9.46 -3.42
C ARG A 13 -17.04 9.17 -2.46
N GLU A 14 -16.27 10.19 -2.12
CA GLU A 14 -15.16 10.12 -1.18
C GLU A 14 -15.66 9.77 0.22
N GLU A 15 -16.77 10.38 0.64
CA GLU A 15 -17.39 10.13 1.95
C GLU A 15 -17.96 8.72 2.04
N ALA A 16 -18.66 8.26 0.98
CA ALA A 16 -19.13 6.89 0.88
C ALA A 16 -17.97 5.87 0.89
N GLY A 17 -16.86 6.18 0.19
CA GLY A 17 -15.66 5.36 0.17
C GLY A 17 -15.00 5.26 1.56
N ARG A 18 -14.85 6.38 2.26
CA ARG A 18 -14.32 6.42 3.62
C ARG A 18 -15.16 5.58 4.57
N MET A 19 -16.48 5.79 4.59
CA MET A 19 -17.36 5.02 5.47
C MET A 19 -17.36 3.52 5.14
N GLY A 20 -17.28 3.15 3.86
CA GLY A 20 -17.16 1.75 3.45
C GLY A 20 -15.86 1.12 3.96
N GLY A 21 -14.75 1.86 3.90
CA GLY A 21 -13.47 1.46 4.47
C GLY A 21 -13.52 1.30 5.99
N GLU A 22 -14.10 2.27 6.71
CA GLU A 22 -14.28 2.22 8.17
C GLU A 22 -15.17 1.03 8.58
N ALA A 23 -16.28 0.82 7.89
CA ALA A 23 -17.15 -0.33 8.14
C ALA A 23 -16.42 -1.66 7.90
N THR A 24 -15.61 -1.76 6.85
CA THR A 24 -14.81 -2.96 6.56
C THR A 24 -13.77 -3.18 7.66
N SER A 25 -13.04 -2.13 8.05
CA SER A 25 -12.00 -2.20 9.10
C SER A 25 -12.56 -2.58 10.48
N ASN A 26 -13.81 -2.23 10.77
CA ASN A 26 -14.44 -2.58 12.05
C ASN A 26 -15.00 -4.02 12.08
N ASN A 27 -15.21 -4.65 10.92
CA ASN A 27 -15.86 -5.96 10.81
C ASN A 27 -14.90 -7.11 10.48
N HIS A 28 -13.63 -6.82 10.23
CA HIS A 28 -12.67 -7.79 9.76
C HIS A 28 -11.37 -7.74 10.56
N ASP A 29 -10.82 -8.92 10.83
CA ASP A 29 -9.58 -9.11 11.57
C ASP A 29 -8.37 -9.25 10.62
N GLN A 30 -7.17 -9.38 11.21
CA GLN A 30 -5.91 -9.51 10.48
C GLN A 30 -5.95 -10.62 9.42
N ASP A 31 -6.46 -11.81 9.76
CA ASP A 31 -6.53 -12.97 8.86
C ASP A 31 -7.29 -12.66 7.57
N PHE A 32 -8.34 -11.84 7.64
CA PHE A 32 -9.10 -11.42 6.47
C PHE A 32 -8.23 -10.59 5.52
N TYR A 33 -7.47 -9.63 6.06
CA TYR A 33 -6.59 -8.77 5.27
C TYR A 33 -5.41 -9.54 4.66
N GLU A 34 -4.87 -10.51 5.40
CA GLU A 34 -3.85 -11.42 4.89
C GLU A 34 -4.39 -12.29 3.75
N GLU A 35 -5.60 -12.84 3.89
CA GLU A 35 -6.21 -13.67 2.85
C GLU A 35 -6.46 -12.89 1.55
N ILE A 36 -7.05 -11.69 1.65
CA ILE A 36 -7.30 -10.86 0.45
C ILE A 36 -6.00 -10.36 -0.15
N GLY A 37 -4.98 -10.05 0.66
CA GLY A 37 -3.66 -9.67 0.20
C GLY A 37 -2.98 -10.80 -0.56
N ARG A 38 -3.03 -12.02 -0.03
CA ARG A 38 -2.53 -13.22 -0.70
C ARG A 38 -3.23 -13.45 -2.04
N LYS A 39 -4.57 -13.42 -2.06
CA LYS A 39 -5.35 -13.60 -3.29
C LYS A 39 -5.02 -12.55 -4.35
N GLY A 40 -4.84 -11.29 -3.95
CA GLY A 40 -4.41 -10.23 -4.86
C GLY A 40 -3.01 -10.45 -5.42
N GLY A 41 -2.07 -10.90 -4.58
CA GLY A 41 -0.72 -11.26 -4.99
C GLY A 41 -0.67 -12.45 -5.95
N GLU A 42 -1.41 -13.53 -5.66
CA GLU A 42 -1.54 -14.71 -6.52
C GLU A 42 -2.13 -14.32 -7.89
N ALA A 43 -3.23 -13.57 -7.92
CA ALA A 43 -3.82 -13.09 -9.16
C ALA A 43 -2.84 -12.22 -9.96
N THR A 44 -2.06 -11.37 -9.30
CA THR A 44 -1.04 -10.55 -9.97
C THR A 44 0.05 -11.45 -10.57
N ALA A 45 0.56 -12.41 -9.80
CA ALA A 45 1.61 -13.32 -10.24
C ALA A 45 1.18 -14.24 -11.39
N GLU A 46 -0.10 -14.63 -11.44
CA GLU A 46 -0.66 -15.42 -12.55
C GLU A 46 -0.80 -14.61 -13.85
N ASN A 47 -1.06 -13.30 -13.76
CA ASN A 47 -1.35 -12.45 -14.92
C ASN A 47 -0.14 -11.68 -15.46
N HIS A 48 1.00 -11.72 -14.77
CA HIS A 48 2.18 -10.93 -15.10
C HIS A 48 3.43 -11.79 -15.21
N ASP A 49 4.33 -11.36 -16.10
CA ASP A 49 5.61 -12.01 -16.35
C ASP A 49 6.78 -11.25 -15.70
N SER A 50 8.00 -11.74 -15.95
CA SER A 50 9.21 -11.13 -15.40
C SER A 50 9.38 -9.67 -15.83
N ASP A 51 8.99 -9.32 -17.07
CA ASP A 51 9.18 -7.98 -17.61
C ASP A 51 8.33 -6.96 -16.84
N PHE A 52 7.10 -7.33 -16.47
CA PHE A 52 6.27 -6.50 -15.59
C PHE A 52 6.96 -6.18 -14.26
N TYR A 53 7.53 -7.20 -13.59
CA TYR A 53 8.21 -7.00 -12.31
C TYR A 53 9.49 -6.17 -12.45
N SER A 54 10.23 -6.35 -13.55
CA SER A 54 11.39 -5.53 -13.88
C SER A 54 11.00 -4.06 -14.09
N GLU A 55 9.92 -3.80 -14.82
CA GLU A 55 9.44 -2.44 -15.09
C GLU A 55 9.02 -1.72 -13.81
N ILE A 56 8.20 -2.36 -12.96
CA ILE A 56 7.76 -1.73 -11.70
C ILE A 56 8.94 -1.56 -10.72
N GLY A 57 9.91 -2.47 -10.74
CA GLY A 57 11.13 -2.36 -9.96
C GLY A 57 11.99 -1.17 -10.39
N GLN A 58 12.16 -1.00 -11.71
CA GLN A 58 12.86 0.15 -12.27
C GLN A 58 12.16 1.47 -11.88
N LYS A 59 10.84 1.56 -12.08
CA LYS A 59 10.06 2.76 -11.71
C LYS A 59 10.19 3.10 -10.22
N GLY A 60 10.14 2.09 -9.35
CA GLY A 60 10.34 2.29 -7.92
C GLY A 60 11.76 2.78 -7.57
N GLY A 61 12.77 2.25 -8.25
CA GLY A 61 14.16 2.68 -8.11
C GLY A 61 14.38 4.11 -8.59
N GLU A 62 13.84 4.47 -9.76
CA GLU A 62 13.90 5.82 -10.32
C GLU A 62 13.24 6.84 -9.37
N ALA A 63 12.00 6.58 -8.94
CA ALA A 63 11.29 7.45 -8.00
C ALA A 63 12.05 7.62 -6.67
N THR A 64 12.69 6.56 -6.18
CA THR A 64 13.54 6.62 -4.98
C THR A 64 14.77 7.50 -5.25
N SER A 65 15.44 7.30 -6.38
CA SER A 65 16.66 8.05 -6.73
C SER A 65 16.42 9.54 -6.98
N GLU A 66 15.25 9.91 -7.48
CA GLU A 66 14.88 11.32 -7.69
C GLU A 66 14.65 12.08 -6.37
N ASN A 67 14.25 11.37 -5.31
CA ASN A 67 13.83 11.98 -4.04
C ASN A 67 14.85 11.81 -2.90
N HIS A 68 15.96 11.11 -3.13
CA HIS A 68 16.90 10.75 -2.07
C HIS A 68 18.36 10.98 -2.41
N ASP A 69 19.08 11.50 -1.42
CA ASP A 69 20.52 11.76 -1.49
C ASP A 69 21.35 10.57 -1.01
N ARG A 70 22.67 10.71 -1.13
CA ARG A 70 23.66 9.70 -0.70
C ARG A 70 23.46 9.18 0.72
N SER A 71 23.11 10.04 1.68
CA SER A 71 22.91 9.66 3.08
C SER A 71 21.78 8.64 3.25
N PHE A 72 20.72 8.72 2.44
CA PHE A 72 19.63 7.74 2.44
C PHE A 72 20.14 6.36 2.02
N TYR A 73 20.97 6.28 0.97
CA TYR A 73 21.55 5.02 0.51
C TYR A 73 22.53 4.41 1.52
N GLU A 74 23.28 5.26 2.23
CA GLU A 74 24.15 4.83 3.32
C GLU A 74 23.33 4.24 4.48
N GLU A 75 22.24 4.90 4.89
CA GLU A 75 21.36 4.43 5.96
C GLU A 75 20.69 3.10 5.63
N ILE A 76 20.10 2.94 4.43
CA ILE A 76 19.48 1.67 4.03
C ILE A 76 20.51 0.55 3.87
N GLY A 77 21.72 0.88 3.42
CA GLY A 77 22.84 -0.05 3.32
C GLY A 77 23.28 -0.56 4.70
N GLU A 78 23.41 0.33 5.67
CA GLU A 78 23.71 0.01 7.06
C GLU A 78 22.62 -0.88 7.68
N LYS A 79 21.34 -0.49 7.52
CA LYS A 79 20.20 -1.30 7.99
C LYS A 79 20.21 -2.71 7.39
N GLY A 80 20.46 -2.83 6.08
CA GLY A 80 20.56 -4.11 5.39
C GLY A 80 21.73 -4.97 5.87
N GLY A 81 22.88 -4.35 6.15
CA GLY A 81 24.04 -5.03 6.73
C GLY A 81 23.78 -5.54 8.14
N ASN A 82 23.18 -4.72 9.00
CA ASN A 82 22.85 -5.08 10.38
C ASN A 82 21.81 -6.20 10.46
N ALA A 83 20.79 -6.20 9.59
CA ALA A 83 19.81 -7.28 9.53
C ALA A 83 20.46 -8.64 9.20
N ARG A 84 21.42 -8.66 8.28
CA ARG A 84 22.18 -9.88 7.94
C ARG A 84 23.05 -10.35 9.09
N ASN A 85 23.69 -9.43 9.81
CA ASN A 85 24.54 -9.76 10.95
C ASN A 85 23.72 -10.36 12.11
N ASN A 86 22.56 -9.81 12.41
CA ASN A 86 21.68 -10.33 13.47
C ASN A 86 21.16 -11.74 13.17
N ASN A 87 20.88 -12.06 11.90
CA ASN A 87 20.44 -13.40 11.50
C ASN A 87 21.55 -14.47 11.60
N ASN A 88 22.82 -14.08 11.54
CA ASN A 88 23.95 -15.00 11.67
C ASN A 88 24.34 -15.31 13.12
N ASN A 89 23.79 -14.57 14.08
CA ASN A 89 24.08 -14.70 15.52
C ASN A 89 22.96 -15.43 16.30
N ASN A 90 22.05 -16.12 15.61
CA ASN A 90 20.94 -16.90 16.21
C ASN A 90 21.05 -18.38 15.83
#